data_AF-X1FEN5-F1
#
_entry.id   AF-X1FEN5-F1
#
_cell.length_a   1.000
_cell.length_b   1.000
_cell.length_c   1.000
_cell.angle_alpha   90.00
_cell.angle_beta   90.00
_cell.angle_gamma   90.00
#
_symmetry.space_group_name_H-M   'P 1'
#
loop_
_entity.id
_entity.type
_entity.pdbx_description
1 polymer ?
#
loop_
_entity_poly.entity_id
_entity_poly.type
_entity_poly.pdbx_seq_one_letter_code
_entity_poly.pdbx_strand_id
1 'polypeptide(L)'
;MFADFGETVVYRPLGGRPRSIEAVVDRQPPAPIEGAPGGVRPTMVIVVKNDEQEGIGSREIDTGGDRVEAPPRVGEKPLEFRILEVGQNDAGTLELRVQ
;
A
#
# COMPACT_ATOMS: atom_id res chain seq x y z
N MET A 1 17.64 8.47 7.55
CA MET A 1 18.38 7.75 6.50
C MET A 1 17.42 6.73 5.88
N PHE A 2 16.53 7.18 4.98
CA PHE A 2 15.59 6.35 4.21
C PHE A 2 15.44 6.85 2.76
N ALA A 3 16.16 7.91 2.38
CA ALA A 3 15.95 8.65 1.13
C ALA A 3 16.35 7.88 -0.15
N ASP A 4 17.05 6.75 -0.03
CA ASP A 4 17.55 5.98 -1.18
C ASP A 4 16.79 4.67 -1.45
N PHE A 5 15.69 4.38 -0.73
CA PHE A 5 14.97 3.08 -0.81
C PHE A 5 13.46 3.17 -1.01
N GLY A 6 12.94 4.34 -1.41
CA GLY A 6 11.51 4.49 -1.73
C GLY A 6 11.18 4.08 -3.17
N GLU A 7 10.21 3.18 -3.35
CA GLU A 7 9.50 3.01 -4.63
C GLU A 7 8.38 4.06 -4.72
N THR A 8 8.15 4.63 -5.91
CA THR A 8 6.97 5.48 -6.13
C THR A 8 5.73 4.58 -6.26
N VAL A 9 4.76 4.79 -5.38
CA VAL A 9 3.43 4.16 -5.43
C VAL A 9 2.36 5.23 -5.62
N VAL A 10 1.18 4.82 -6.11
CA VAL A 10 0.04 5.76 -6.25
C VAL A 10 -1.02 5.42 -5.22
N TYR A 11 -1.22 6.29 -4.25
CA TYR A 11 -2.36 6.21 -3.34
C TYR A 11 -3.63 6.69 -4.02
N ARG A 12 -4.72 5.94 -3.89
CA ARG A 12 -6.04 6.23 -4.47
C ARG A 12 -7.09 6.22 -3.36
N PRO A 13 -7.40 7.38 -2.76
CA PRO A 13 -8.48 7.48 -1.78
C PRO A 13 -9.85 7.28 -2.44
N LEU A 14 -10.79 6.68 -1.71
CA LEU A 14 -12.16 6.50 -2.14
C LEU A 14 -12.84 7.86 -2.36
N GLY A 15 -13.18 8.17 -3.62
CA GLY A 15 -13.82 9.43 -3.99
C GLY A 15 -12.89 10.66 -3.99
N GLY A 16 -11.59 10.47 -3.72
CA GLY A 16 -10.58 11.54 -3.75
C GLY A 16 -9.71 11.52 -5.01
N ARG A 17 -8.69 12.38 -5.03
CA ARG A 17 -7.71 12.44 -6.11
C ARG A 17 -6.52 11.52 -5.82
N PRO A 18 -6.06 10.73 -6.81
CA PRO A 18 -4.84 9.94 -6.66
C PRO A 18 -3.61 10.81 -6.39
N ARG A 19 -2.67 10.30 -5.60
CA ARG A 19 -1.40 10.96 -5.27
C ARG A 19 -0.23 9.98 -5.43
N SER A 20 0.84 10.42 -6.07
CA SER A 20 2.10 9.67 -6.10
C SER A 20 2.91 9.98 -4.85
N ILE A 21 3.37 8.95 -4.16
CA ILE A 21 4.12 9.05 -2.90
C ILE A 21 5.31 8.10 -2.90
N GLU A 22 6.33 8.40 -2.11
CA GLU A 22 7.45 7.48 -1.86
C GLU A 22 7.07 6.50 -0.74
N ALA A 23 7.32 5.21 -0.99
CA ALA A 23 7.02 4.16 -0.03
C ALA A 23 8.08 3.05 -0.05
N VAL A 24 8.25 2.38 1.08
CA VAL A 24 8.96 1.10 1.12
C VAL A 24 7.96 -0.01 0.82
N VAL A 25 8.20 -0.80 -0.22
CA VAL A 25 7.30 -1.87 -0.66
C VAL A 25 7.92 -3.23 -0.33
N ASP A 26 7.40 -3.88 0.69
CA ASP A 26 7.78 -5.24 1.06
C ASP A 26 6.77 -6.26 0.48
N ARG A 27 7.22 -7.05 -0.50
CA ARG A 27 6.40 -8.01 -1.23
C ARG A 27 6.36 -9.33 -0.47
N GLN A 28 5.20 -9.63 0.09
CA GLN A 28 4.98 -10.83 0.90
C GLN A 28 4.62 -12.04 0.03
N PRO A 29 4.81 -13.28 0.54
CA PRO A 29 4.29 -14.48 -0.11
C PRO A 29 2.78 -14.34 -0.42
N PRO A 30 2.29 -14.74 -1.61
CA PRO A 30 0.88 -14.61 -1.95
C PRO A 30 -0.04 -15.29 -0.93
N ALA A 31 -1.16 -14.64 -0.60
CA ALA A 31 -2.13 -15.17 0.34
C ALA A 31 -3.35 -15.79 -0.38
N PRO A 32 -4.00 -16.80 0.22
CA PRO A 32 -5.18 -17.45 -0.35
C PRO A 32 -6.34 -16.47 -0.60
N ILE A 33 -7.14 -16.77 -1.61
CA ILE A 33 -8.40 -16.05 -1.88
C ILE A 33 -9.54 -16.83 -1.24
N GLU A 34 -10.29 -16.17 -0.35
CA GLU A 34 -11.47 -16.78 0.27
C GLU A 34 -12.51 -17.14 -0.80
N GLY A 35 -13.02 -18.38 -0.76
CA GLY A 35 -14.01 -18.88 -1.72
C GLY A 35 -13.44 -19.36 -3.06
N ALA A 36 -12.12 -19.29 -3.29
CA ALA A 36 -11.47 -19.82 -4.49
C ALA A 36 -10.37 -20.84 -4.12
N PRO A 37 -10.71 -22.13 -3.97
CA PRO A 37 -9.74 -23.18 -3.65
C PRO A 37 -8.57 -23.21 -4.64
N GLY A 38 -7.34 -23.07 -4.12
CA GLY A 38 -6.12 -23.00 -4.95
C GLY A 38 -5.83 -21.62 -5.54
N GLY A 39 -6.73 -20.65 -5.40
CA GLY A 39 -6.51 -19.25 -5.79
C GLY A 39 -5.64 -18.53 -4.76
N VAL A 40 -4.62 -17.83 -5.23
CA VAL A 40 -3.77 -16.94 -4.43
C VAL A 40 -3.75 -15.56 -5.07
N ARG A 41 -3.60 -14.52 -4.25
CA ARG A 41 -3.40 -13.14 -4.71
C ARG A 41 -2.16 -12.53 -4.06
N PRO A 42 -1.40 -11.67 -4.77
CA PRO A 42 -0.23 -11.03 -4.22
C PRO A 42 -0.60 -10.18 -3.00
N THR A 43 0.28 -10.16 -2.00
CA THR A 43 0.14 -9.32 -0.81
C THR A 43 1.40 -8.49 -0.63
N MET A 44 1.25 -7.28 -0.10
CA MET A 44 2.39 -6.44 0.24
C MET A 44 2.16 -5.73 1.56
N VAL A 45 3.26 -5.38 2.20
CA VAL A 45 3.33 -4.40 3.28
C VAL A 45 3.97 -3.15 2.70
N ILE A 46 3.24 -2.03 2.75
CA ILE A 46 3.68 -0.75 2.22
C ILE A 46 3.87 0.21 3.38
N VAL A 47 5.09 0.70 3.57
CA VAL A 47 5.42 1.68 4.62
C VAL A 47 5.56 3.06 3.98
N VAL A 48 4.76 4.01 4.44
CA VAL A 48 4.73 5.41 3.95
C VAL A 48 4.98 6.38 5.10
N LYS A 49 5.24 7.65 4.77
CA LYS A 49 5.18 8.72 5.77
C LYS A 49 3.74 8.88 6.29
N ASN A 50 3.59 8.99 7.60
CA ASN A 50 2.30 9.30 8.24
C ASN A 50 2.00 10.80 8.14
N ASP A 51 1.79 11.28 6.92
CA ASP A 51 1.60 12.70 6.61
C ASP A 51 0.65 12.85 5.40
N GLU A 52 -0.33 13.75 5.49
CA GLU A 52 -1.37 13.93 4.45
C GLU A 52 -0.85 14.60 3.17
N GLN A 53 0.33 15.23 3.20
CA GLN A 53 0.92 15.94 2.07
C GLN A 53 2.03 15.12 1.40
N GLU A 54 2.90 14.51 2.19
CA GLU A 54 4.07 13.77 1.73
C GLU A 54 3.89 12.24 1.70
N GLY A 55 2.78 11.72 2.25
CA GLY A 55 2.50 10.28 2.32
C GLY A 55 1.02 9.99 2.41
N ILE A 56 0.61 9.24 3.44
CA ILE A 56 -0.79 9.00 3.77
C ILE A 56 -0.98 9.25 5.25
N GLY A 57 -1.89 10.16 5.59
CA GLY A 57 -2.25 10.42 6.97
C GLY A 57 -3.08 9.28 7.55
N SER A 58 -2.71 8.78 8.73
CA SER A 58 -3.48 7.73 9.43
C SER A 58 -4.95 8.10 9.72
N ARG A 59 -5.32 9.38 9.66
CA ARG A 59 -6.70 9.88 9.87
C ARG A 59 -7.52 9.99 8.59
N GLU A 60 -6.89 9.94 7.42
CA GLU A 60 -7.59 10.06 6.12
C GLU A 60 -7.83 8.70 5.44
N ILE A 61 -7.31 7.59 5.99
CA ILE A 61 -7.46 6.25 5.39
C ILE A 61 -8.85 5.66 5.65
N ASP A 62 -9.47 5.18 4.58
CA ASP A 62 -10.63 4.32 4.56
C ASP A 62 -10.23 2.87 4.21
N THR A 63 -10.07 2.03 5.24
CA THR A 63 -9.71 0.62 5.05
C THR A 63 -10.85 -0.14 4.36
N GLY A 64 -10.51 -0.82 3.25
CA GLY A 64 -11.48 -1.49 2.38
C GLY A 64 -12.00 -0.64 1.23
N GLY A 65 -11.97 0.69 1.36
CA GLY A 65 -12.32 1.65 0.31
C GLY A 65 -11.11 2.06 -0.54
N ASP A 66 -10.02 2.40 0.14
CA ASP A 66 -8.81 2.95 -0.47
C ASP A 66 -7.94 1.89 -1.15
N ARG A 67 -7.14 2.35 -2.11
CA ARG A 67 -6.24 1.51 -2.90
C ARG A 67 -4.85 2.11 -3.03
N VAL A 68 -3.88 1.26 -3.31
CA VAL A 68 -2.52 1.63 -3.69
C VAL A 68 -2.15 0.94 -4.99
N GLU A 69 -1.55 1.68 -5.92
CA GLU A 69 -0.91 1.09 -7.09
C GLU A 69 0.57 0.85 -6.84
N ALA A 70 0.97 -0.40 -7.00
CA ALA A 70 2.37 -0.82 -6.92
C ALA A 70 2.63 -1.97 -7.89
N PRO A 71 3.87 -2.17 -8.36
CA PRO A 71 4.19 -3.31 -9.20
C PRO A 71 4.25 -4.61 -8.38
N PRO A 72 3.47 -5.67 -8.73
CA PRO A 72 3.40 -6.96 -8.01
C PRO A 72 4.77 -7.62 -7.84
N ARG A 73 5.66 -7.40 -8.80
CA ARG A 73 7.09 -7.75 -8.75
C ARG A 73 7.91 -6.60 -9.32
N VAL A 74 9.18 -6.51 -8.94
CA VAL A 74 10.10 -5.49 -9.44
C VAL A 74 10.15 -5.56 -10.98
N GLY A 75 9.91 -4.42 -11.63
CA GLY A 75 9.91 -4.29 -13.10
C GLY A 75 8.60 -4.65 -13.81
N GLU A 76 7.57 -5.12 -13.10
CA GLU A 76 6.24 -5.34 -13.68
C GLU A 76 5.42 -4.04 -13.73
N LYS A 77 4.30 -4.06 -14.46
CA LYS A 77 3.37 -2.92 -14.49
C LYS A 77 2.64 -2.82 -13.13
N PRO A 78 2.44 -1.60 -12.60
CA PRO A 78 1.63 -1.41 -11.40
C PRO A 78 0.22 -2.00 -11.52
N LEU A 79 -0.24 -2.62 -10.45
CA LEU A 79 -1.61 -3.08 -10.25
C LEU A 79 -2.22 -2.36 -9.04
N GLU A 80 -3.54 -2.23 -9.01
CA GLU A 80 -4.25 -1.73 -7.83
C GLU A 80 -4.40 -2.81 -6.77
N PHE A 81 -4.04 -2.50 -5.54
CA PHE A 81 -4.24 -3.31 -4.34
C PHE A 81 -5.14 -2.57 -3.36
N ARG A 82 -6.09 -3.26 -2.74
CA ARG A 82 -6.95 -2.68 -1.71
C ARG A 82 -6.19 -2.59 -0.40
N ILE A 83 -6.28 -1.47 0.31
CA ILE A 83 -5.80 -1.35 1.68
C ILE A 83 -6.74 -2.14 2.58
N LEU A 84 -6.24 -3.20 3.20
CA LEU A 84 -7.02 -4.07 4.08
C LEU A 84 -6.89 -3.68 5.54
N GLU A 85 -5.70 -3.26 5.94
CA GLU A 85 -5.36 -3.02 7.34
C GLU A 85 -4.27 -1.96 7.45
N VAL A 86 -4.37 -1.16 8.51
CA VAL A 86 -3.31 -0.27 8.98
C VAL A 86 -2.59 -1.00 10.11
N GLY A 87 -1.32 -1.35 9.90
CA GLY A 87 -0.48 -2.06 10.85
C GLY A 87 0.18 -1.12 11.85
N GLN A 88 1.52 -1.17 11.94
CA GLN A 88 2.28 -0.25 12.78
C GLN A 88 2.06 1.21 12.34
N ASN A 89 1.76 2.06 13.31
CA ASN A 89 1.58 3.49 13.15
C ASN A 89 2.39 4.20 14.24
N ASP A 90 3.36 5.02 13.83
CA ASP A 90 4.04 5.94 14.72
C ASP A 90 4.03 7.37 14.13
N ALA A 91 4.61 8.32 14.87
CA ALA A 91 4.60 9.73 14.47
C ALA A 91 5.35 10.02 13.15
N GLY A 92 6.08 9.05 12.58
CA GLY A 92 6.82 9.23 11.33
C GLY A 92 6.35 8.33 10.19
N THR A 93 5.83 7.14 10.50
CA THR A 93 5.55 6.10 9.49
C THR A 93 4.22 5.42 9.70
N LEU A 94 3.68 4.92 8.59
CA LEU A 94 2.42 4.20 8.54
C LEU A 94 2.60 2.94 7.70
N GLU A 95 2.30 1.79 8.30
CA GLU A 95 2.34 0.50 7.64
C GLU A 95 0.95 0.09 7.12
N LEU A 96 0.88 -0.29 5.86
CA LEU A 96 -0.35 -0.67 5.17
C LEU A 96 -0.24 -2.08 4.63
N ARG A 97 -1.19 -2.94 4.99
CA ARG A 97 -1.33 -4.26 4.39
C ARG A 97 -2.27 -4.17 3.20
N VAL A 98 -1.79 -4.59 2.03
CA VAL A 98 -2.55 -4.49 0.76
C VAL A 98 -2.64 -5.83 0.03
N GLN A 99 -3.75 -6.03 -0.69
CA GLN A 99 -4.07 -7.28 -1.41
C GLN A 99 -5.13 -7.10 -2.50
#